data_AF-A0A3N5JB33-F1
#
_entry.id   AF-A0A3N5JB33-F1
#
_cell.length_a   1.000
_cell.length_b   1.000
_cell.length_c   1.000
_cell.angle_alpha   90.00
_cell.angle_beta   90.00
_cell.angle_gamma   90.00
#
_symmetry.space_group_name_H-M   'P 1'
#
loop_
_entity.id
_entity.type
_entity.pdbx_description
1 polymer ?
#
loop_
_entity_poly.entity_id
_entity_poly.type
_entity_poly.pdbx_seq_one_letter_code
_entity_poly.pdbx_strand_id
1 'polypeptide(L)'
;KAGFEARLHELTLDSYTIQKKLKENGTEEIVPFTPYVPPSSTIYHDEYSRKPREFSAYVQDKMELKEIILNLGVRFDYFDANSVILADPRDPNIYDPMLSQNRYKNPDASAEKLIEYTPDERRAFMHKKVDPKAQLSPRLGIAYPITDRGVIHFSYGHFFQIPEFRFLYDSPDFKFSKAGAL
;
A
#
# COMPACT_ATOMS: atom_id res chain seq x y z
N LYS A 1 -13.53 23.23 -20.75
CA LYS A 1 -14.03 22.69 -19.45
C LYS A 1 -12.85 22.36 -18.56
N ALA A 2 -12.90 22.73 -17.28
CA ALA A 2 -11.88 22.36 -16.30
C ALA A 2 -12.53 21.89 -15.01
N GLY A 3 -11.78 21.18 -14.16
CA GLY A 3 -12.22 20.76 -12.84
C GLY A 3 -11.08 20.20 -12.02
N PHE A 4 -11.30 20.09 -10.71
CA PHE A 4 -10.37 19.46 -9.78
C PHE A 4 -11.15 18.67 -8.71
N GLU A 5 -10.48 17.73 -8.08
CA GLU A 5 -11.02 16.88 -7.04
C GLU A 5 -9.91 16.55 -6.03
N ALA A 6 -10.22 16.59 -4.74
CA ALA A 6 -9.34 16.13 -3.68
C ALA A 6 -10.10 15.12 -2.82
N ARG A 7 -9.46 14.00 -2.48
CA ARG A 7 -10.02 12.99 -1.56
C ARG A 7 -9.04 12.73 -0.43
N LEU A 8 -9.58 12.73 0.77
CA LEU A 8 -8.86 12.43 2.01
C LEU A 8 -9.51 11.20 2.62
N HIS A 9 -8.70 10.21 2.95
CA HIS A 9 -9.18 8.93 3.46
C HIS A 9 -8.66 8.69 4.87
N GLU A 10 -9.42 7.91 5.63
CA GLU A 10 -9.01 7.32 6.90
C GLU A 10 -9.36 5.84 6.84
N LEU A 11 -8.34 5.00 6.91
CA LEU A 11 -8.44 3.55 6.76
C LEU A 11 -7.93 2.90 8.03
N THR A 12 -8.76 2.03 8.61
CA THR A 12 -8.41 1.22 9.78
C THR A 12 -8.69 -0.24 9.48
N LEU A 13 -7.75 -1.11 9.82
CA LEU A 13 -7.92 -2.55 9.76
C LEU A 13 -7.56 -3.13 11.12
N ASP A 14 -8.40 -4.05 11.59
CA ASP A 14 -8.12 -4.99 12.67
C ASP A 14 -8.63 -6.35 12.16
N SER A 15 -7.70 -7.24 11.81
CA SER A 15 -7.99 -8.52 11.18
C SER A 15 -7.21 -9.62 11.87
N TYR A 16 -7.90 -10.62 12.41
CA TYR A 16 -7.26 -11.74 13.09
C TYR A 16 -7.90 -13.08 12.76
N THR A 17 -7.08 -14.13 12.79
CA THR A 17 -7.50 -15.53 12.72
C THR A 17 -7.49 -16.14 14.11
N ILE A 18 -8.65 -16.58 14.58
CA ILE A 18 -8.76 -17.24 15.89
C ILE A 18 -7.92 -18.52 15.88
N GLN A 19 -7.11 -18.68 16.92
CA GLN A 19 -6.33 -19.88 17.16
C GLN A 19 -6.91 -20.66 18.33
N LYS A 20 -6.55 -21.93 18.44
CA LYS A 20 -6.84 -22.72 19.64
C LYS A 20 -5.94 -22.29 20.79
N LYS A 21 -6.51 -22.14 21.99
CA LYS A 21 -5.73 -21.88 23.20
C LYS A 21 -4.96 -23.13 23.60
N LEU A 22 -3.64 -22.98 23.76
CA LEU A 22 -2.74 -24.04 24.20
C LEU A 22 -2.55 -23.97 25.73
N LYS A 23 -2.26 -25.10 26.36
CA LYS A 23 -1.83 -25.19 27.77
C LYS A 23 -0.48 -24.48 27.95
N GLU A 24 -0.05 -24.27 29.19
CA GLU A 24 1.24 -23.59 29.52
C GLU A 24 2.46 -24.19 28.80
N ASN A 25 2.41 -25.47 28.43
CA ASN A 25 3.47 -26.15 27.68
C ASN A 25 3.52 -25.81 26.18
N GLY A 26 2.58 -25.02 25.66
CA GLY A 26 2.57 -24.53 24.27
C GLY A 26 2.29 -25.58 23.18
N THR A 27 2.08 -26.85 23.53
CA THR A 27 1.90 -27.96 22.56
C THR A 27 0.53 -28.63 22.68
N GLU A 28 -0.05 -28.67 23.88
CA GLU A 28 -1.32 -29.34 24.13
C GLU A 28 -2.51 -28.39 24.07
N GLU A 29 -3.60 -28.84 23.46
CA GLU A 29 -4.86 -28.10 23.39
C GLU A 29 -5.63 -28.17 24.71
N ILE A 30 -6.27 -27.05 25.09
CA ILE A 30 -7.24 -27.04 26.18
C ILE A 30 -8.57 -27.57 25.65
N VAL A 31 -9.12 -28.60 26.31
CA VAL A 31 -10.44 -29.19 26.01
C VAL A 31 -11.41 -28.81 27.13
N PRO A 32 -12.60 -28.25 26.84
CA PRO A 32 -13.14 -27.94 25.51
C PRO A 32 -12.41 -26.79 24.82
N PHE A 33 -12.49 -26.74 23.47
CA PHE A 33 -11.88 -25.72 22.63
C PHE A 33 -12.17 -24.32 23.19
N THR A 34 -11.09 -23.59 23.47
CA THR A 34 -11.17 -22.20 23.91
C THR A 34 -10.56 -21.32 22.82
N PRO A 35 -11.30 -20.36 22.24
CA PRO A 35 -10.76 -19.46 21.23
C PRO A 35 -9.70 -18.54 21.85
N TYR A 36 -8.60 -18.33 21.12
CA TYR A 36 -7.52 -17.42 21.46
C TYR A 36 -7.32 -16.43 20.32
N VAL A 37 -7.36 -15.12 20.65
CA VAL A 37 -7.01 -14.05 19.71
C VAL A 37 -5.50 -13.84 19.81
N PRO A 38 -4.73 -14.10 18.74
CA PRO A 38 -3.29 -13.94 18.77
C PRO A 38 -2.91 -12.44 18.82
N PRO A 39 -1.73 -12.08 19.37
CA PRO A 39 -1.27 -10.69 19.39
C PRO A 39 -0.86 -10.23 17.98
N SER A 40 -0.82 -8.90 17.78
CA SER A 40 -0.49 -8.24 16.50
C SER A 40 0.95 -8.50 16.01
N SER A 41 1.82 -9.05 16.86
CA SER A 41 3.16 -9.51 16.48
C SER A 41 3.16 -10.80 15.64
N THR A 42 2.04 -11.53 15.61
CA THR A 42 1.91 -12.78 14.85
C THR A 42 1.42 -12.53 13.43
N ILE A 43 1.64 -13.49 12.54
CA ILE A 43 1.06 -13.50 11.19
C ILE A 43 -0.46 -13.69 11.17
N TYR A 44 -1.08 -13.97 12.30
CA TYR A 44 -2.51 -14.25 12.42
C TYR A 44 -3.30 -13.03 12.90
N HIS A 45 -2.66 -11.88 13.07
CA HIS A 45 -3.32 -10.65 13.50
C HIS A 45 -2.63 -9.45 12.87
N ASP A 46 -3.31 -8.80 11.93
CA ASP A 46 -2.88 -7.57 11.27
C ASP A 46 -3.73 -6.39 11.70
N GLU A 47 -3.05 -5.30 12.06
CA GLU A 47 -3.66 -4.05 12.46
C GLU A 47 -2.97 -2.91 11.73
N TYR A 48 -3.73 -1.95 11.20
CA TYR A 48 -3.16 -0.69 10.71
C TYR A 48 -4.13 0.47 10.78
N SER A 49 -3.57 1.68 10.84
CA SER A 49 -4.24 2.93 10.51
C SER A 49 -3.44 3.66 9.42
N ARG A 50 -4.11 4.08 8.35
CA ARG A 50 -3.51 4.77 7.18
C ARG A 50 -4.39 5.92 6.73
N LYS A 51 -3.77 7.02 6.26
CA LYS A 51 -4.46 8.22 5.78
C LYS A 51 -3.98 8.63 4.40
N PRO A 52 -4.33 7.89 3.33
CA PRO A 52 -3.94 8.26 1.98
C PRO A 52 -4.68 9.51 1.49
N ARG A 53 -4.07 10.17 0.52
CA ARG A 53 -4.54 11.45 -0.03
C ARG A 53 -4.47 11.41 -1.56
N GLU A 54 -5.56 11.80 -2.19
CA GLU A 54 -5.66 11.89 -3.65
C GLU A 54 -5.97 13.32 -4.05
N PHE A 55 -5.37 13.76 -5.14
CA PHE A 55 -5.70 15.01 -5.79
C PHE A 55 -5.70 14.80 -7.30
N SER A 56 -6.65 15.40 -7.99
CA SER A 56 -6.65 15.41 -9.45
C SER A 56 -7.18 16.72 -10.00
N ALA A 57 -6.66 17.12 -11.15
CA ALA A 57 -7.12 18.29 -11.87
C ALA A 57 -7.12 18.01 -13.38
N TYR A 58 -8.05 18.57 -14.12
CA TYR A 58 -8.10 18.42 -15.56
C TYR A 58 -8.52 19.70 -16.25
N VAL A 59 -8.02 19.87 -17.46
CA VAL A 59 -8.46 20.88 -18.42
C VAL A 59 -8.67 20.17 -19.74
N GLN A 60 -9.80 20.46 -20.39
CA GLN A 60 -10.13 19.94 -21.70
C GLN A 60 -10.80 21.01 -22.55
N ASP A 61 -10.53 20.99 -23.85
CA ASP A 61 -11.10 21.89 -24.82
C ASP A 61 -11.57 21.14 -26.07
N LYS A 62 -12.58 21.70 -26.73
CA LYS A 62 -13.11 21.21 -28.00
C LYS A 62 -12.97 22.31 -29.03
N MET A 63 -12.20 22.03 -30.07
CA MET A 63 -12.00 22.95 -31.19
C MET A 63 -12.68 22.39 -32.42
N GLU A 64 -13.55 23.19 -33.04
CA GLU A 64 -14.21 22.84 -34.30
C GLU A 64 -13.53 23.62 -35.43
N LEU A 65 -12.84 22.89 -36.29
CA LEU A 65 -12.26 23.37 -37.54
C LEU A 65 -13.18 22.96 -38.69
N LYS A 66 -12.99 23.57 -39.88
CA LYS A 66 -13.87 23.38 -41.05
C LYS A 66 -14.16 21.90 -41.38
N GLU A 67 -13.15 21.05 -41.29
CA GLU A 67 -13.25 19.63 -41.64
C GLU A 67 -12.76 18.72 -40.51
N ILE A 68 -12.43 19.25 -39.32
CA ILE A 68 -11.89 18.45 -38.22
C ILE A 68 -12.45 18.97 -36.90
N ILE A 69 -12.89 18.06 -36.04
CA ILE A 69 -13.19 18.36 -34.65
C ILE A 69 -12.09 17.77 -33.78
N LEU A 70 -11.42 18.61 -32.99
CA LEU A 70 -10.36 18.22 -32.05
C LEU A 70 -10.88 18.30 -30.62
N ASN A 71 -10.68 17.23 -29.86
CA ASN A 71 -10.87 17.20 -28.41
C ASN A 71 -9.51 17.03 -27.76
N LEU A 72 -9.04 18.04 -27.05
CA LEU A 72 -7.75 18.03 -26.36
C LEU A 72 -8.01 18.07 -24.86
N GLY A 73 -7.34 17.20 -24.12
CA GLY A 73 -7.44 17.18 -22.67
C GLY A 73 -6.13 16.77 -22.03
N VAL A 74 -5.85 17.37 -20.88
CA VAL A 74 -4.80 16.92 -19.99
C VAL A 74 -5.40 16.77 -18.59
N ARG A 75 -5.03 15.69 -17.93
CA ARG A 75 -5.35 15.45 -16.53
C ARG A 75 -4.06 15.25 -15.76
N PHE A 76 -4.00 15.81 -14.57
CA PHE A 76 -2.98 15.56 -13.57
C PHE A 76 -3.62 14.78 -12.43
N ASP A 77 -2.97 13.71 -12.00
CA ASP A 77 -3.34 12.91 -10.85
C ASP A 77 -2.14 12.85 -9.89
N TYR A 78 -2.39 13.06 -8.60
CA TYR A 78 -1.43 12.98 -7.49
C TYR A 78 -2.00 12.06 -6.42
N PHE A 79 -1.19 11.11 -5.97
CA PHE A 79 -1.56 10.12 -4.97
C PHE A 79 -0.44 9.94 -3.95
N ASP A 80 -0.78 10.17 -2.69
CA ASP A 80 0.06 9.84 -1.56
C ASP A 80 -0.58 8.69 -0.77
N ALA A 81 0.05 7.53 -0.81
CA ALA A 81 -0.41 6.34 -0.08
C ALA A 81 -0.25 6.49 1.44
N ASN A 82 0.58 7.42 1.92
CA ASN A 82 0.95 7.53 3.34
C ASN A 82 1.31 6.15 3.94
N SER A 83 2.17 5.43 3.22
CA SER A 83 2.59 4.08 3.55
C SER A 83 4.10 3.99 3.69
N VAL A 84 4.56 2.83 4.11
CA VAL A 84 5.96 2.48 4.23
C VAL A 84 6.29 1.24 3.42
N ILE A 85 7.53 1.15 2.99
CA ILE A 85 8.16 -0.03 2.39
C ILE A 85 9.33 -0.46 3.26
N LEU A 86 9.84 -1.65 3.00
CA LEU A 86 11.03 -2.18 3.67
C LEU A 86 12.28 -1.36 3.32
N ALA A 87 13.10 -1.08 4.33
CA ALA A 87 14.42 -0.50 4.14
C ALA A 87 15.43 -1.56 3.66
N ASP A 88 15.36 -2.78 4.20
CA ASP A 88 16.15 -3.93 3.77
C ASP A 88 15.24 -5.15 3.56
N PRO A 89 15.06 -5.62 2.31
CA PRO A 89 14.23 -6.80 2.02
C PRO A 89 14.71 -8.10 2.66
N ARG A 90 15.99 -8.19 3.10
CA ARG A 90 16.55 -9.41 3.69
C ARG A 90 16.09 -9.64 5.12
N ASP A 91 15.59 -8.60 5.79
CA ASP A 91 15.12 -8.69 7.17
C ASP A 91 13.83 -7.87 7.36
N PRO A 92 12.68 -8.38 6.89
CA PRO A 92 11.46 -7.58 6.82
C PRO A 92 10.63 -7.58 8.11
N ASN A 93 10.79 -8.57 8.99
CA ASN A 93 9.93 -8.75 10.15
C ASN A 93 10.42 -7.95 11.35
N ILE A 94 9.72 -6.86 11.69
CA ILE A 94 10.05 -6.00 12.83
C ILE A 94 9.86 -6.66 14.21
N TYR A 95 9.06 -7.72 14.28
CA TYR A 95 8.80 -8.43 15.54
C TYR A 95 9.85 -9.50 15.83
N ASP A 96 10.36 -10.14 14.79
CA ASP A 96 11.34 -11.22 14.90
C ASP A 96 12.41 -11.11 13.79
N PRO A 97 13.25 -10.06 13.84
CA PRO A 97 14.28 -9.83 12.84
C PRO A 97 15.34 -10.93 12.87
N MET A 98 15.82 -11.33 11.69
CA MET A 98 16.85 -12.36 11.52
C MET A 98 18.26 -11.82 11.76
N LEU A 99 18.50 -10.53 11.52
CA LEU A 99 19.81 -9.92 11.72
C LEU A 99 19.96 -9.44 13.16
N SER A 100 21.05 -9.84 13.83
CA SER A 100 21.36 -9.41 15.21
C SER A 100 21.38 -7.88 15.35
N GLN A 101 21.88 -7.19 14.31
CA GLN A 101 21.95 -5.71 14.25
C GLN A 101 20.57 -5.03 14.27
N ASN A 102 19.54 -5.68 13.74
CA ASN A 102 18.16 -5.17 13.77
C ASN A 102 17.42 -5.61 15.04
N ARG A 103 17.88 -6.69 15.67
CA ARG A 103 17.32 -7.19 16.93
C ARG A 103 17.78 -6.38 18.13
N TYR A 104 19.07 -6.09 18.24
CA TYR A 104 19.70 -5.53 19.44
C TYR A 104 20.37 -4.19 19.18
N LYS A 105 20.26 -3.28 20.18
CA LYS A 105 20.98 -1.99 20.21
C LYS A 105 22.49 -2.16 20.33
N ASN A 106 22.92 -3.27 20.92
CA ASN A 106 24.30 -3.62 21.24
C ASN A 106 24.60 -5.06 20.78
N PRO A 107 24.61 -5.33 19.47
CA PRO A 107 24.73 -6.70 18.94
C PRO A 107 26.05 -7.40 19.31
N ASP A 108 27.09 -6.64 19.66
CA ASP A 108 28.41 -7.17 20.03
C ASP A 108 28.55 -7.49 21.53
N ALA A 109 27.50 -7.28 22.34
CA ALA A 109 27.54 -7.56 23.78
C ALA A 109 27.35 -9.05 24.11
N SER A 110 27.78 -9.46 25.30
CA SER A 110 27.51 -10.80 25.84
C SER A 110 26.00 -11.05 25.98
N ALA A 111 25.58 -12.31 25.86
CA ALA A 111 24.17 -12.71 25.81
C ALA A 111 23.35 -12.17 27.01
N GLU A 112 23.93 -12.09 28.21
CA GLU A 112 23.23 -11.60 29.40
C GLU A 112 23.02 -10.07 29.40
N LYS A 113 23.66 -9.32 28.49
CA LYS A 113 23.63 -7.86 28.42
C LYS A 113 23.02 -7.34 27.13
N LEU A 114 22.43 -8.21 26.30
CA LEU A 114 21.78 -7.80 25.06
C LEU A 114 20.53 -6.97 25.38
N ILE A 115 20.40 -5.84 24.69
CA ILE A 115 19.25 -4.93 24.79
C ILE A 115 18.52 -4.97 23.46
N GLU A 116 17.30 -5.51 23.46
CA GLU A 116 16.46 -5.55 22.28
C GLU A 116 15.86 -4.19 21.93
N TYR A 117 15.76 -3.91 20.64
CA TYR A 117 14.88 -2.87 20.15
C TYR A 117 13.41 -3.27 20.34
N THR A 118 12.55 -2.28 20.62
CA THR A 118 11.11 -2.51 20.51
C THR A 118 10.68 -2.51 19.03
N PRO A 119 9.52 -3.11 18.67
CA PRO A 119 8.99 -3.03 17.31
C PRO A 119 8.84 -1.59 16.81
N ASP A 120 8.41 -0.66 17.67
CA ASP A 120 8.27 0.76 17.32
C ASP A 120 9.62 1.42 16.99
N GLU A 121 10.66 1.13 17.76
CA GLU A 121 12.01 1.62 17.48
C GLU A 121 12.53 1.06 16.15
N ARG A 122 12.27 -0.23 15.87
CA ARG A 122 12.62 -0.88 14.61
C ARG A 122 11.93 -0.24 13.41
N ARG A 123 10.65 0.14 13.51
CA ARG A 123 9.95 0.83 12.41
C ARG A 123 10.67 2.11 11.97
N ALA A 124 11.41 2.79 12.86
CA ALA A 124 12.11 4.02 12.50
C ALA A 124 13.24 3.80 11.48
N PHE A 125 13.85 2.60 11.42
CA PHE A 125 14.97 2.30 10.52
C PHE A 125 14.74 1.12 9.58
N MET A 126 13.88 0.16 9.94
CA MET A 126 13.51 -0.98 9.08
C MET A 126 12.43 -0.62 8.05
N HIS A 127 11.70 0.48 8.26
CA HIS A 127 10.72 0.99 7.32
C HIS A 127 11.17 2.32 6.71
N LYS A 128 10.87 2.49 5.42
CA LYS A 128 11.09 3.71 4.65
C LYS A 128 9.75 4.23 4.12
N LYS A 129 9.50 5.53 4.27
CA LYS A 129 8.29 6.15 3.72
C LYS A 129 8.26 6.10 2.20
N VAL A 130 7.08 5.85 1.64
CA VAL A 130 6.85 5.84 0.20
C VAL A 130 6.69 7.27 -0.31
N ASP A 131 7.37 7.57 -1.42
CA ASP A 131 7.21 8.85 -2.10
C ASP A 131 5.85 8.90 -2.83
N PRO A 132 5.13 10.03 -2.76
CA PRO A 132 3.91 10.24 -3.53
C PRO A 132 4.11 10.02 -5.03
N LYS A 133 3.08 9.54 -5.70
CA LYS A 133 3.06 9.32 -7.15
C LYS A 133 2.26 10.43 -7.82
N ALA A 134 2.79 10.95 -8.93
CA ALA A 134 2.11 11.91 -9.76
C ALA A 134 2.19 11.48 -11.22
N GLN A 135 1.11 11.68 -11.97
CA GLN A 135 1.04 11.34 -13.39
C GLN A 135 0.28 12.39 -14.18
N LEU A 136 0.77 12.67 -15.39
CA LEU A 136 0.06 13.43 -16.42
C LEU A 136 -0.55 12.47 -17.44
N SER A 137 -1.83 12.67 -17.70
CA SER A 137 -2.69 11.84 -18.53
C SER A 137 -3.27 12.66 -19.69
N PRO A 138 -2.60 12.70 -20.85
CA PRO A 138 -3.13 13.35 -22.05
C PRO A 138 -4.28 12.55 -22.67
N ARG A 139 -5.19 13.28 -23.33
CA ARG A 139 -6.33 12.76 -24.10
C ARG A 139 -6.46 13.56 -25.38
N LEU A 140 -6.50 12.85 -26.51
CA LEU A 140 -6.64 13.41 -27.84
C LEU A 140 -7.78 12.67 -28.54
N GLY A 141 -8.77 13.41 -29.02
CA GLY A 141 -9.80 12.92 -29.92
C GLY A 141 -9.79 13.73 -31.21
N ILE A 142 -9.82 13.07 -32.35
CA ILE A 142 -9.94 13.67 -33.67
C ILE A 142 -11.20 13.10 -34.31
N ALA A 143 -12.08 13.96 -34.82
CA ALA A 143 -13.20 13.52 -35.65
C ALA A 143 -13.16 14.22 -37.00
N TYR A 144 -13.23 13.43 -38.07
CA TYR A 144 -13.20 13.91 -39.46
C TYR A 144 -14.50 13.50 -40.17
N PRO A 145 -15.40 14.43 -40.51
CA PRO A 145 -16.56 14.15 -41.35
C PRO A 145 -16.09 13.90 -42.78
N ILE A 146 -16.35 12.69 -43.31
CA ILE A 146 -16.05 12.33 -44.71
C ILE A 146 -17.21 12.70 -45.62
N THR A 147 -18.45 12.60 -45.12
CA THR A 147 -19.67 12.95 -45.85
C THR A 147 -20.69 13.57 -44.90
N ASP A 148 -21.78 14.13 -45.43
CA ASP A 148 -22.89 14.72 -44.65
C ASP A 148 -23.54 13.76 -43.64
N ARG A 149 -23.24 12.46 -43.72
CA ARG A 149 -23.76 11.41 -42.83
C ARG A 149 -22.68 10.55 -42.18
N GLY A 150 -21.40 10.78 -42.49
CA GLY A 150 -20.31 9.88 -42.10
C GLY A 150 -19.17 10.63 -41.43
N VAL A 151 -18.81 10.21 -40.21
CA VAL A 151 -17.71 10.77 -39.41
C VAL A 151 -16.78 9.66 -38.94
N ILE A 152 -15.48 9.81 -39.17
CA ILE A 152 -14.45 8.95 -38.56
C ILE A 152 -13.97 9.57 -37.27
N HIS A 153 -13.86 8.75 -36.23
CA HIS A 153 -13.32 9.14 -34.93
C HIS A 153 -12.02 8.39 -34.65
N PHE A 154 -10.97 9.14 -34.31
CA PHE A 154 -9.74 8.62 -33.73
C PHE A 154 -9.62 9.12 -32.30
N SER A 155 -9.15 8.27 -31.38
CA SER A 155 -8.98 8.63 -29.98
C SER A 155 -7.73 7.98 -29.41
N TYR A 156 -6.95 8.76 -28.68
CA TYR A 156 -5.77 8.31 -27.94
C TYR A 156 -5.83 8.88 -26.52
N GLY A 157 -5.54 8.04 -25.53
CA GLY A 157 -5.52 8.48 -24.13
C GLY A 157 -4.61 7.59 -23.30
N HIS A 158 -3.92 8.20 -22.35
CA HIS A 158 -3.12 7.51 -21.33
C HIS A 158 -3.77 7.71 -19.97
N PHE A 159 -4.09 6.63 -19.27
CA PHE A 159 -4.84 6.66 -18.02
C PHE A 159 -3.99 6.16 -16.85
N PHE A 160 -4.22 6.74 -15.68
CA PHE A 160 -3.66 6.28 -14.40
C PHE A 160 -4.78 5.66 -13.57
N GLN A 161 -4.48 4.52 -12.94
CA GLN A 161 -5.37 3.87 -12.00
C GLN A 161 -4.63 3.58 -10.71
N ILE A 162 -5.21 4.01 -9.59
CA ILE A 162 -4.72 3.67 -8.27
C ILE A 162 -5.21 2.25 -7.94
N PRO A 163 -4.34 1.33 -7.50
CA PRO A 163 -4.76 0.02 -7.02
C PRO A 163 -5.68 0.13 -5.83
N GLU A 164 -6.51 -0.88 -5.59
CA GLU A 164 -7.34 -0.88 -4.38
C GLU A 164 -6.48 -0.83 -3.12
N PHE A 165 -6.93 -0.07 -2.12
CA PHE A 165 -6.20 0.10 -0.86
C PHE A 165 -5.88 -1.21 -0.14
N ARG A 166 -6.74 -2.23 -0.29
CA ARG A 166 -6.48 -3.56 0.28
C ARG A 166 -5.15 -4.15 -0.20
N PHE A 167 -4.79 -3.95 -1.46
CA PHE A 167 -3.53 -4.46 -2.00
C PHE A 167 -2.33 -3.58 -1.62
N LEU A 168 -2.56 -2.27 -1.44
CA LEU A 168 -1.49 -1.33 -1.06
C LEU A 168 -1.06 -1.45 0.40
N TYR A 169 -2.00 -1.81 1.29
CA TYR A 169 -1.75 -1.93 2.73
C TYR A 169 -1.81 -3.39 3.21
N ASP A 170 -1.71 -4.33 2.28
CA ASP A 170 -1.58 -5.74 2.65
C ASP A 170 -0.29 -5.95 3.45
N SER A 171 -0.35 -6.81 4.48
CA SER A 171 0.80 -7.12 5.34
C SER A 171 1.52 -5.88 5.91
N PRO A 172 0.86 -5.04 6.74
CA PRO A 172 1.34 -3.70 7.12
C PRO A 172 2.69 -3.65 7.86
N ASP A 173 3.10 -4.74 8.51
CA ASP A 173 4.38 -4.89 9.22
C ASP A 173 5.25 -6.01 8.62
N PHE A 174 4.96 -6.46 7.38
CA PHE A 174 5.75 -7.44 6.62
C PHE A 174 6.07 -8.74 7.41
N LYS A 175 5.11 -9.20 8.20
CA LYS A 175 5.21 -10.40 9.03
C LYS A 175 5.21 -11.64 8.12
N PHE A 176 6.04 -12.61 8.45
CA PHE A 176 6.05 -13.91 7.77
C PHE A 176 6.21 -15.04 8.79
N SER A 177 5.65 -16.20 8.46
CA SER A 177 5.82 -17.40 9.26
C SER A 177 7.21 -17.95 9.00
N LYS A 178 7.97 -18.27 10.06
CA LYS A 178 9.18 -19.09 9.95
C LYS A 178 8.77 -20.55 9.70
N ALA A 179 8.22 -20.83 8.53
CA ALA A 179 7.98 -22.19 8.06
C ALA A 179 9.34 -22.80 7.67
N GLY A 180 10.11 -23.26 8.67
CA GLY A 180 11.44 -23.84 8.45
C GLY A 180 12.30 -24.07 9.70
N ALA A 181 11.76 -23.92 10.91
CA ALA A 181 12.41 -24.38 12.13
C ALA A 181 11.58 -25.52 12.76
N LEU A 182 11.61 -26.68 12.10
CA LEU A 182 11.30 -27.98 12.69
C LEU A 182 12.56 -28.85 12.56
#